data_AF-A0A1J5V592-F1
#
_entry.id   AF-A0A1J5V592-F1
#
_cell.length_a   1.000
_cell.length_b   1.000
_cell.length_c   1.000
_cell.angle_alpha   90.00
_cell.angle_beta   90.00
_cell.angle_gamma   90.00
#
_symmetry.space_group_name_H-M   'P 1'
#
loop_
_entity.id
_entity.type
_entity.pdbx_description
1 polymer ?
#
loop_
_entity_poly.entity_id
_entity_poly.type
_entity_poly.pdbx_seq_one_letter_code
_entity_poly.pdbx_strand_id
1 'polypeptide(L)'
;MTPIPVRNVWLLQLLASKLYRDGGVTLSGAELVDKDVIELVSTILADAAQHRLRNGLRVGFERHTADIRRVRGKIDLLGTARDQLLTRGRIRCTFDEVSFDTPTNRLVRSALIRATRFPDADPRCHHLADQFGAAGVSALKPDGRAVAALEHDRNASADLRMIAAAKLIHDLAVPNTQAGSLRTLSLNIDDHHLRRLFEAAALGAYTANLPTWDIKGGKHLRWDLSSTVDDDAALLPGMITDIILRPPGAPPIILDTKFTEILQPTQYHAGKFRSNYLYQIYAYVMSQQANPGFGPHTRGVLLHPVIGKAVNETVVIQGHPFRFATVDLHGTYREIIAGFLGAVEGL
;
A
#
# COMPACT_ATOMS: atom_id res chain seq x y z
N MET A 1 5.77 21.85 -13.22
CA MET A 1 6.36 20.72 -12.48
C MET A 1 6.97 19.79 -13.50
N THR A 2 8.23 19.38 -13.30
CA THR A 2 8.81 18.28 -14.09
C THR A 2 8.04 17.00 -13.75
N PRO A 3 7.54 16.24 -14.73
CA PRO A 3 6.83 15.01 -14.45
C PRO A 3 7.80 14.00 -13.80
N ILE A 4 7.32 13.29 -12.78
CA ILE A 4 8.07 12.22 -12.13
C ILE A 4 8.17 11.05 -13.11
N PRO A 5 9.34 10.39 -13.24
CA PRO A 5 9.48 9.22 -14.08
C PRO A 5 8.49 8.13 -13.67
N VAL A 6 7.84 7.50 -14.65
CA VAL A 6 6.89 6.39 -14.45
C VAL A 6 7.47 5.30 -13.56
N ARG A 7 8.71 4.92 -13.84
CA ARG A 7 9.47 3.95 -13.06
C ARG A 7 9.53 4.30 -11.57
N ASN A 8 9.66 5.58 -11.25
CA ASN A 8 9.77 6.02 -9.87
C ASN A 8 8.39 6.14 -9.19
N VAL A 9 7.31 6.33 -9.96
CA VAL A 9 5.95 6.11 -9.45
C VAL A 9 5.75 4.64 -9.09
N TRP A 10 6.16 3.69 -9.94
CA TRP A 10 6.13 2.27 -9.61
C TRP A 10 6.96 1.93 -8.38
N LEU A 11 8.13 2.58 -8.22
CA LEU A 11 8.94 2.43 -7.03
C LEU A 11 8.21 2.91 -5.77
N LEU A 12 7.57 4.09 -5.80
CA LEU A 12 6.77 4.54 -4.67
C LEU A 12 5.61 3.58 -4.36
N GLN A 13 4.97 3.01 -5.39
CA GLN A 13 3.92 2.00 -5.21
C GLN A 13 4.46 0.71 -4.58
N LEU A 14 5.67 0.28 -4.95
CA LEU A 14 6.35 -0.82 -4.29
C LEU A 14 6.63 -0.48 -2.82
N LEU A 15 7.24 0.67 -2.53
CA LEU A 15 7.54 1.08 -1.15
C LEU A 15 6.27 1.15 -0.28
N ALA A 16 5.18 1.66 -0.83
CA ALA A 16 3.88 1.73 -0.16
C ALA A 16 3.20 0.35 0.04
N SER A 17 3.63 -0.66 -0.71
CA SER A 17 2.98 -1.98 -0.72
C SER A 17 3.24 -2.77 0.57
N LYS A 18 2.28 -3.64 0.91
CA LYS A 18 2.51 -4.67 1.96
C LYS A 18 3.61 -5.65 1.55
N LEU A 19 3.79 -5.90 0.26
CA LEU A 19 4.84 -6.78 -0.24
C LEU A 19 6.23 -6.31 0.22
N TYR A 20 6.48 -5.01 0.17
CA TYR A 20 7.74 -4.42 0.63
C TYR A 20 7.84 -4.36 2.15
N ARG A 21 6.77 -3.94 2.85
CA ARG A 21 6.76 -3.80 4.31
C ARG A 21 6.88 -5.12 5.06
N ASP A 22 6.17 -6.15 4.62
CA ASP A 22 6.08 -7.43 5.31
C ASP A 22 7.12 -8.43 4.80
N GLY A 23 7.67 -8.21 3.59
CA GLY A 23 8.63 -9.08 2.92
C GLY A 23 10.07 -8.99 3.42
N GLY A 24 10.28 -8.40 4.60
CA GLY A 24 11.57 -8.12 5.22
C GLY A 24 12.56 -9.27 5.05
N VAL A 25 13.77 -8.93 4.56
CA VAL A 25 14.90 -9.79 4.18
C VAL A 25 14.86 -10.37 2.76
N THR A 26 13.70 -10.69 2.18
CA THR A 26 13.71 -11.39 0.86
C THR A 26 13.84 -10.43 -0.33
N LEU A 27 13.34 -9.21 -0.20
CA LEU A 27 13.59 -8.12 -1.15
C LEU A 27 14.89 -7.42 -0.74
N SER A 28 16.02 -8.12 -0.84
CA SER A 28 17.32 -7.54 -0.53
C SER A 28 17.51 -6.28 -1.38
N GLY A 29 17.96 -5.17 -0.78
CA GLY A 29 18.17 -3.91 -1.50
C GLY A 29 19.03 -4.08 -2.76
N ALA A 30 19.89 -5.09 -2.82
CA ALA A 30 20.67 -5.49 -3.98
C ALA A 30 19.82 -5.90 -5.20
N GLU A 31 18.77 -6.71 -5.03
CA GLU A 31 17.88 -7.12 -6.13
C GLU A 31 17.14 -5.93 -6.75
N LEU A 32 16.87 -4.92 -5.93
CA LEU A 32 16.19 -3.66 -6.31
C LEU A 32 17.10 -2.65 -7.00
N VAL A 33 18.43 -2.77 -6.84
CA VAL A 33 19.37 -1.90 -7.55
C VAL A 33 19.40 -2.24 -9.04
N ASP A 34 19.32 -3.53 -9.36
CA ASP A 34 19.62 -4.03 -10.71
C ASP A 34 18.37 -4.37 -11.55
N LYS A 35 17.21 -4.56 -10.92
CA LYS A 35 15.96 -4.95 -11.62
C LYS A 35 14.95 -3.82 -11.75
N ASP A 36 14.16 -3.85 -12.82
CA ASP A 36 12.95 -3.03 -12.91
C ASP A 36 11.90 -3.52 -11.90
N VAL A 37 11.11 -2.59 -11.36
CA VAL A 37 10.03 -2.89 -10.41
C VAL A 37 9.03 -3.87 -11.02
N ILE A 38 8.71 -3.72 -12.30
CA ILE A 38 7.79 -4.63 -13.01
C ILE A 38 8.35 -6.05 -13.03
N GLU A 39 9.61 -6.21 -13.45
CA GLU A 39 10.27 -7.52 -13.54
C GLU A 39 10.30 -8.20 -12.16
N LEU A 40 10.70 -7.46 -11.13
CA LEU A 40 10.79 -7.96 -9.77
C LEU A 40 9.43 -8.45 -9.24
N VAL A 41 8.40 -7.61 -9.32
CA VAL A 41 7.08 -7.93 -8.77
C VAL A 41 6.42 -9.06 -9.55
N SER A 42 6.56 -9.07 -10.87
CA SER A 42 6.03 -10.14 -11.72
C SER A 42 6.75 -11.48 -11.51
N THR A 43 8.07 -11.47 -11.30
CA THR A 43 8.85 -12.67 -10.94
C THR A 43 8.38 -13.25 -9.62
N ILE A 44 8.21 -12.41 -8.59
CA ILE A 44 7.71 -12.84 -7.28
C ILE A 44 6.31 -13.45 -7.39
N LEU A 45 5.44 -12.81 -8.18
CA LEU A 45 4.10 -13.33 -8.43
C LEU A 45 4.15 -14.67 -9.17
N ALA A 46 4.99 -14.80 -10.19
CA ALA A 46 5.15 -16.01 -10.98
C ALA A 46 5.66 -17.18 -10.13
N ASP A 47 6.69 -16.96 -9.32
CA ASP A 47 7.24 -17.98 -8.42
C ASP A 47 6.22 -18.45 -7.39
N ALA A 48 5.51 -17.50 -6.77
CA ALA A 48 4.47 -17.82 -5.79
C ALA A 48 3.29 -18.56 -6.42
N ALA A 49 2.84 -18.14 -7.60
CA ALA A 49 1.77 -18.80 -8.35
C ALA A 49 2.16 -20.22 -8.78
N GLN A 50 3.39 -20.41 -9.28
CA GLN A 50 3.92 -21.72 -9.65
C GLN A 50 4.06 -22.65 -8.44
N HIS A 51 4.49 -22.13 -7.30
CA HIS A 51 4.51 -22.88 -6.05
C HIS A 51 3.10 -23.31 -5.63
N ARG A 52 2.12 -22.41 -5.75
CA ARG A 52 0.73 -22.70 -5.38
C ARG A 52 0.06 -23.73 -6.29
N LEU A 53 0.31 -23.68 -7.60
CA LEU A 53 -0.16 -24.71 -8.53
C LEU A 53 0.40 -26.10 -8.19
N ARG A 54 1.68 -26.18 -7.82
CA ARG A 54 2.32 -27.45 -7.43
C ARG A 54 1.78 -28.01 -6.11
N ASN A 55 1.49 -27.14 -5.15
CA ASN A 55 1.06 -27.54 -3.81
C ASN A 55 -0.48 -27.59 -3.63
N GLY A 56 -1.23 -27.40 -4.71
CA GLY A 56 -2.68 -27.34 -4.70
C GLY A 56 -3.20 -25.91 -4.53
N LEU A 57 -4.12 -25.54 -5.43
CA LEU A 57 -4.84 -24.28 -5.37
C LEU A 57 -5.74 -24.21 -4.14
N ARG A 58 -6.04 -22.99 -3.71
CA ARG A 58 -6.96 -22.78 -2.61
C ARG A 58 -8.35 -23.31 -3.00
N VAL A 59 -8.88 -24.20 -2.19
CA VAL A 59 -10.23 -24.75 -2.33
C VAL A 59 -11.23 -23.82 -1.65
N GLY A 60 -12.30 -23.50 -2.36
CA GLY A 60 -13.51 -22.89 -1.82
C GLY A 60 -14.71 -23.79 -2.02
N PHE A 61 -15.84 -23.30 -1.52
CA PHE A 61 -17.12 -23.97 -1.62
C PHE A 61 -18.11 -23.05 -2.30
N GLU A 62 -18.72 -23.53 -3.37
CA GLU A 62 -19.82 -22.85 -4.03
C GLU A 62 -21.13 -23.56 -3.71
N ARG A 63 -22.11 -22.76 -3.28
CA ARG A 63 -23.42 -23.28 -2.91
C ARG A 63 -24.24 -23.51 -4.16
N HIS A 64 -24.42 -24.77 -4.52
CA HIS A 64 -25.15 -25.19 -5.70
C HIS A 64 -26.55 -25.69 -5.33
N THR A 65 -27.58 -25.32 -6.10
CA THR A 65 -28.95 -25.84 -5.93
C THR A 65 -29.40 -26.53 -7.21
N ALA A 66 -29.76 -27.81 -7.12
CA ALA A 66 -30.14 -28.60 -8.28
C ALA A 66 -31.18 -29.69 -7.96
N ASP A 67 -31.92 -30.08 -9.00
CA ASP A 67 -32.89 -31.17 -8.97
C ASP A 67 -32.19 -32.49 -9.29
N ILE A 68 -31.81 -33.22 -8.25
CA ILE A 68 -30.97 -34.42 -8.33
C ILE A 68 -31.74 -35.69 -7.95
N ARG A 69 -31.25 -36.87 -8.35
CA ARG A 69 -31.91 -38.16 -8.07
C ARG A 69 -31.51 -38.80 -6.73
N ARG A 70 -30.58 -38.20 -6.00
CA ARG A 70 -30.07 -38.67 -4.70
C ARG A 70 -29.99 -37.50 -3.75
N VAL A 71 -30.27 -37.70 -2.47
CA VAL A 71 -30.17 -36.62 -1.48
C VAL A 71 -28.70 -36.22 -1.29
N ARG A 72 -28.41 -34.92 -1.42
CA ARG A 72 -27.10 -34.33 -1.14
C ARG A 72 -27.30 -32.98 -0.46
N GLY A 73 -26.66 -32.76 0.69
CA GLY A 73 -26.81 -31.50 1.45
C GLY A 73 -28.23 -31.26 1.96
N LYS A 74 -28.70 -30.00 1.92
CA LYS A 74 -29.99 -29.57 2.44
C LYS A 74 -31.10 -29.77 1.39
N ILE A 75 -32.17 -30.47 1.77
CA ILE A 75 -33.35 -30.63 0.92
C ILE A 75 -34.20 -29.35 0.94
N ASP A 76 -34.60 -28.88 -0.23
CA ASP A 76 -35.66 -27.87 -0.39
C ASP A 76 -37.01 -28.59 -0.52
N LEU A 77 -37.66 -28.82 0.63
CA LEU A 77 -38.93 -29.55 0.71
C LEU A 77 -40.06 -28.81 -0.03
N LEU A 78 -40.09 -27.48 0.08
CA LEU A 78 -41.13 -26.65 -0.54
C LEU A 78 -40.98 -26.63 -2.07
N GLY A 79 -39.77 -26.39 -2.57
CA GLY A 79 -39.49 -26.44 -4.01
C GLY A 79 -39.74 -27.84 -4.60
N THR A 80 -39.36 -28.88 -3.86
CA THR A 80 -39.58 -30.28 -4.26
C THR A 80 -41.08 -30.63 -4.36
N ALA A 81 -41.87 -30.22 -3.36
CA ALA A 81 -43.31 -30.48 -3.35
C ALA A 81 -44.05 -29.68 -4.42
N ARG A 82 -43.76 -28.37 -4.53
CA ARG A 82 -44.40 -27.47 -5.49
C ARG A 82 -44.23 -27.93 -6.94
N ASP A 83 -43.03 -28.37 -7.29
CA ASP A 83 -42.69 -28.78 -8.65
C ASP A 83 -42.89 -30.30 -8.88
N GLN A 84 -43.49 -31.00 -7.90
CA GLN A 84 -43.80 -32.43 -7.91
C GLN A 84 -42.60 -33.33 -8.24
N LEU A 85 -41.38 -32.94 -7.84
CA LEU A 85 -40.13 -33.58 -8.29
C LEU A 85 -40.03 -35.06 -7.91
N LEU A 86 -40.65 -35.47 -6.79
CA LEU A 86 -40.64 -36.86 -6.32
C LEU A 86 -41.32 -37.81 -7.32
N THR A 87 -42.37 -37.36 -8.02
CA THR A 87 -43.03 -38.15 -9.08
C THR A 87 -42.10 -38.47 -10.26
N ARG A 88 -41.06 -37.64 -10.45
CA ARG A 88 -40.02 -37.79 -11.49
C ARG A 88 -38.74 -38.44 -10.93
N GLY A 89 -38.77 -38.94 -9.69
CA GLY A 89 -37.61 -39.49 -8.99
C GLY A 89 -36.51 -38.46 -8.74
N ARG A 90 -36.86 -37.18 -8.59
CA ARG A 90 -35.91 -36.09 -8.31
C ARG A 90 -36.26 -35.39 -6.99
N ILE A 91 -35.26 -34.72 -6.41
CA ILE A 91 -35.39 -33.90 -5.21
C ILE A 91 -34.53 -32.65 -5.38
N ARG A 92 -35.08 -31.48 -5.03
CA ARG A 92 -34.32 -30.23 -5.06
C ARG A 92 -33.45 -30.17 -3.82
N CYS A 93 -32.15 -30.10 -4.03
CA CYS A 93 -31.16 -30.09 -2.98
C CYS A 93 -30.21 -28.91 -3.16
N THR A 94 -29.84 -28.29 -2.05
CA THR A 94 -28.79 -27.29 -1.96
C THR A 94 -27.59 -27.89 -1.24
N PHE A 95 -26.44 -27.92 -1.91
CA PHE A 95 -25.22 -28.53 -1.39
C PHE A 95 -23.99 -27.73 -1.83
N ASP A 96 -22.90 -27.91 -1.09
CA ASP A 96 -21.64 -27.24 -1.38
C ASP A 96 -20.81 -28.12 -2.34
N GLU A 97 -20.34 -27.51 -3.42
CA GLU A 97 -19.38 -28.11 -4.34
C GLU A 97 -18.00 -27.49 -4.16
N VAL A 98 -16.99 -28.34 -4.27
CA VAL A 98 -15.59 -27.92 -4.26
C VAL A 98 -15.33 -27.13 -5.53
N SER A 99 -14.84 -25.90 -5.36
CA SER A 99 -14.47 -25.02 -6.45
C SER A 99 -13.10 -24.42 -6.20
N PHE A 100 -12.28 -24.33 -7.25
CA PHE A 100 -11.04 -23.56 -7.22
C PHE A 100 -11.26 -22.07 -7.54
N ASP A 101 -12.49 -21.66 -7.88
CA ASP A 101 -12.81 -20.28 -8.23
C ASP A 101 -12.95 -19.36 -7.00
N THR A 102 -11.93 -19.37 -6.14
CA THR A 102 -11.87 -18.58 -4.93
C THR A 102 -11.43 -17.14 -5.22
N PRO A 103 -11.79 -16.17 -4.36
CA PRO A 103 -11.31 -14.80 -4.50
C PRO A 103 -9.78 -14.69 -4.58
N THR A 104 -9.06 -15.50 -3.82
CA THR A 104 -7.58 -15.56 -3.86
C THR A 104 -7.08 -15.97 -5.25
N ASN A 105 -7.57 -17.10 -5.77
CA ASN A 105 -7.10 -17.61 -7.06
C ASN A 105 -7.49 -16.67 -8.21
N ARG A 106 -8.70 -16.07 -8.15
CA ARG A 106 -9.16 -15.05 -9.12
C ARG A 106 -8.31 -13.79 -9.10
N LEU A 107 -7.92 -13.31 -7.92
CA LEU A 107 -7.02 -12.16 -7.79
C LEU A 107 -5.68 -12.46 -8.46
N VAL A 108 -5.11 -13.64 -8.20
CA VAL A 108 -3.83 -14.07 -8.78
C VAL A 108 -3.92 -14.22 -10.28
N ARG A 109 -4.92 -14.96 -10.80
CA ARG A 109 -5.11 -15.14 -12.24
C ARG A 109 -5.29 -13.80 -12.95
N SER A 110 -6.13 -12.92 -12.42
CA SER A 110 -6.35 -11.59 -13.01
C SER A 110 -5.08 -10.71 -12.96
N ALA A 111 -4.24 -10.86 -11.93
CA ALA A 111 -2.96 -10.15 -11.84
C ALA A 111 -1.93 -10.69 -12.82
N LEU A 112 -1.83 -12.01 -13.00
CA LEU A 112 -0.98 -12.64 -14.00
C LEU A 112 -1.35 -12.17 -15.42
N ILE A 113 -2.65 -12.11 -15.74
CA ILE A 113 -3.16 -11.56 -17.01
C ILE A 113 -2.82 -10.08 -17.16
N ARG A 114 -2.88 -9.31 -16.07
CA ARG A 114 -2.53 -7.88 -16.11
C ARG A 114 -1.02 -7.68 -16.30
N ALA A 115 -0.19 -8.53 -15.70
CA ALA A 115 1.26 -8.45 -15.79
C ALA A 115 1.75 -8.51 -17.25
N THR A 116 1.10 -9.29 -18.11
CA THR A 116 1.46 -9.40 -19.54
C THR A 116 1.29 -8.11 -20.34
N ARG A 117 0.66 -7.07 -19.78
CA ARG A 117 0.52 -5.75 -20.41
C ARG A 117 1.76 -4.87 -20.22
N PHE A 118 2.67 -5.25 -19.32
CA PHE A 118 3.90 -4.52 -19.10
C PHE A 118 5.04 -5.16 -19.91
N PRO A 119 5.89 -4.36 -20.57
CA PRO A 119 6.94 -4.87 -21.47
C PRO A 119 8.01 -5.70 -20.76
N ASP A 120 8.29 -5.42 -19.49
CA ASP A 120 9.37 -6.05 -18.70
C ASP A 120 8.87 -7.08 -17.67
N ALA A 121 7.62 -7.53 -17.80
CA ALA A 121 7.07 -8.53 -16.91
C ALA A 121 7.64 -9.94 -17.18
N ASP A 122 7.70 -10.76 -16.13
CA ASP A 122 8.12 -12.16 -16.22
C ASP A 122 7.27 -12.90 -17.28
N PRO A 123 7.90 -13.49 -18.32
CA PRO A 123 7.18 -14.13 -19.41
C PRO A 123 6.34 -15.34 -18.96
N ARG A 124 6.66 -15.95 -17.81
CA ARG A 124 5.90 -17.06 -17.23
C ARG A 124 4.50 -16.64 -16.82
N CYS A 125 4.24 -15.34 -16.59
CA CYS A 125 2.93 -14.85 -16.17
C CYS A 125 1.79 -15.29 -17.12
N HIS A 126 2.04 -15.30 -18.43
CA HIS A 126 1.05 -15.72 -19.41
C HIS A 126 0.69 -17.21 -19.24
N HIS A 127 1.69 -18.08 -19.22
CA HIS A 127 1.47 -19.52 -19.08
C HIS A 127 0.82 -19.90 -17.75
N LEU A 128 1.21 -19.24 -16.65
CA LEU A 128 0.59 -19.46 -15.34
C LEU A 128 -0.88 -19.01 -15.32
N ALA A 129 -1.23 -17.91 -15.99
CA ALA A 129 -2.62 -17.47 -16.09
C ALA A 129 -3.51 -18.50 -16.81
N ASP A 130 -2.98 -19.16 -17.84
CA ASP A 130 -3.67 -20.22 -18.57
C ASP A 130 -3.82 -21.48 -17.73
N GLN A 131 -2.80 -21.87 -16.97
CA GLN A 131 -2.88 -23.01 -16.04
C GLN A 131 -3.94 -22.79 -14.95
N PHE A 132 -4.03 -21.59 -14.37
CA PHE A 132 -5.12 -21.24 -13.45
C PHE A 132 -6.48 -21.32 -14.14
N GLY A 133 -6.58 -20.87 -15.40
CA GLY A 133 -7.80 -20.97 -16.19
C GLY A 133 -8.23 -22.41 -16.46
N ALA A 134 -7.29 -23.28 -16.82
CA ALA A 134 -7.52 -24.70 -17.04
C ALA A 134 -7.96 -25.43 -15.76
N ALA A 135 -7.54 -24.94 -14.59
CA ALA A 135 -8.00 -25.43 -13.29
C ALA A 135 -9.40 -24.91 -12.88
N GLY A 136 -10.09 -24.15 -13.75
CA GLY A 136 -11.45 -23.66 -13.49
C GLY A 136 -11.51 -22.32 -12.74
N VAL A 137 -10.40 -21.57 -12.64
CA VAL A 137 -10.38 -20.26 -11.98
C VAL A 137 -10.79 -19.16 -12.96
N SER A 138 -11.74 -18.30 -12.60
CA SER A 138 -12.20 -17.17 -13.40
C SER A 138 -11.16 -16.05 -13.53
N ALA A 139 -11.17 -15.33 -14.65
CA ALA A 139 -10.27 -14.19 -14.90
C ALA A 139 -10.75 -12.87 -14.25
N LEU A 140 -11.97 -12.88 -13.69
CA LEU A 140 -12.61 -11.69 -13.13
C LEU A 140 -11.95 -11.33 -11.79
N LYS A 141 -11.29 -10.16 -11.74
CA LYS A 141 -10.76 -9.60 -10.50
C LYS A 141 -11.88 -9.53 -9.45
N PRO A 142 -11.65 -10.00 -8.21
CA PRO A 142 -12.60 -9.81 -7.12
C PRO A 142 -12.85 -8.32 -6.86
N ASP A 143 -13.98 -8.03 -6.21
CA ASP A 143 -14.28 -6.65 -5.81
C ASP A 143 -13.31 -6.16 -4.72
N GLY A 144 -13.28 -4.84 -4.50
CA GLY A 144 -12.34 -4.23 -3.54
C GLY A 144 -12.53 -4.73 -2.11
N ARG A 145 -13.77 -5.07 -1.71
CA ARG A 145 -14.08 -5.60 -0.38
C ARG A 145 -13.53 -7.01 -0.19
N ALA A 146 -13.69 -7.90 -1.16
CA ALA A 146 -13.10 -9.23 -1.11
C ALA A 146 -11.58 -9.15 -1.06
N VAL A 147 -10.95 -8.30 -1.88
CA VAL A 147 -9.49 -8.12 -1.84
C VAL A 147 -9.02 -7.62 -0.47
N ALA A 148 -9.71 -6.65 0.14
CA ALA A 148 -9.36 -6.16 1.47
C ALA A 148 -9.51 -7.24 2.56
N ALA A 149 -10.51 -8.12 2.44
CA ALA A 149 -10.70 -9.24 3.37
C ALA A 149 -9.56 -10.27 3.26
N LEU A 150 -9.04 -10.53 2.07
CA LEU A 150 -7.92 -11.46 1.86
C LEU A 150 -6.66 -11.06 2.61
N GLU A 151 -6.41 -9.76 2.77
CA GLU A 151 -5.22 -9.27 3.48
C GLU A 151 -5.27 -9.48 4.99
N HIS A 152 -6.45 -9.74 5.55
CA HIS A 152 -6.67 -9.97 6.98
C HIS A 152 -6.92 -11.46 7.28
N ASP A 153 -6.84 -12.31 6.27
CA ASP A 153 -7.04 -13.75 6.42
C ASP A 153 -5.80 -14.40 7.05
N ARG A 154 -5.90 -14.65 8.36
CA ARG A 154 -4.85 -15.32 9.14
C ARG A 154 -4.54 -16.74 8.67
N ASN A 155 -5.50 -17.38 7.98
CA ASN A 155 -5.34 -18.73 7.44
C ASN A 155 -4.68 -18.72 6.05
N ALA A 156 -4.41 -17.53 5.49
CA ALA A 156 -3.78 -17.35 4.19
C ALA A 156 -2.28 -17.08 4.28
N SER A 157 -1.60 -17.35 5.41
CA SER A 157 -0.19 -16.98 5.63
C SER A 157 0.74 -17.43 4.49
N ALA A 158 0.52 -18.63 3.94
CA ALA A 158 1.26 -19.17 2.80
C ALA A 158 1.00 -18.41 1.47
N ASP A 159 -0.16 -17.77 1.33
CA ASP A 159 -0.59 -17.03 0.15
C ASP A 159 -0.36 -15.52 0.27
N LEU A 160 -0.04 -14.98 1.46
CA LEU A 160 0.04 -13.53 1.69
C LEU A 160 1.01 -12.85 0.72
N ARG A 161 2.17 -13.44 0.48
CA ARG A 161 3.16 -12.90 -0.47
C ARG A 161 2.61 -12.87 -1.89
N MET A 162 1.94 -13.94 -2.31
CA MET A 162 1.29 -14.05 -3.62
C MET A 162 0.17 -13.02 -3.79
N ILE A 163 -0.66 -12.86 -2.76
CA ILE A 163 -1.77 -11.89 -2.71
C ILE A 163 -1.22 -10.46 -2.76
N ALA A 164 -0.17 -10.16 -1.99
CA ALA A 164 0.47 -8.85 -1.96
C ALA A 164 1.09 -8.49 -3.31
N ALA A 165 1.78 -9.44 -3.96
CA ALA A 165 2.32 -9.24 -5.31
C ALA A 165 1.22 -9.07 -6.36
N ALA A 166 0.17 -9.90 -6.31
CA ALA A 166 -0.97 -9.79 -7.22
C ALA A 166 -1.68 -8.43 -7.09
N LYS A 167 -1.89 -7.96 -5.85
CA LYS A 167 -2.45 -6.64 -5.58
C LYS A 167 -1.55 -5.53 -6.10
N LEU A 168 -0.23 -5.61 -5.86
CA LEU A 168 0.71 -4.61 -6.35
C LEU A 168 0.65 -4.51 -7.89
N ILE A 169 0.66 -5.62 -8.63
CA ILE A 169 0.49 -5.61 -10.10
C ILE A 169 -0.80 -4.89 -10.53
N HIS A 170 -1.89 -5.05 -9.79
CA HIS A 170 -3.14 -4.32 -10.04
C HIS A 170 -3.06 -2.83 -9.75
N ASP A 171 -2.31 -2.45 -8.72
CA ASP A 171 -2.16 -1.06 -8.29
C ASP A 171 -1.12 -0.31 -9.16
N LEU A 172 -0.18 -1.02 -9.80
CA LEU A 172 0.80 -0.43 -10.71
C LEU A 172 0.13 0.35 -11.84
N ALA A 173 0.63 1.57 -12.06
CA ALA A 173 0.15 2.46 -13.12
C ALA A 173 0.45 1.85 -14.50
N VAL A 174 -0.56 1.71 -15.37
CA VAL A 174 -0.41 1.09 -16.70
C VAL A 174 0.04 2.14 -17.71
N PRO A 175 1.20 1.94 -18.39
CA PRO A 175 1.65 2.80 -19.50
C PRO A 175 0.53 2.99 -20.53
N ASN A 176 0.17 4.24 -20.85
CA ASN A 176 -0.78 4.48 -21.93
C ASN A 176 -0.04 4.35 -23.27
N THR A 177 -0.32 3.28 -24.01
CA THR A 177 0.38 2.91 -25.25
C THR A 177 -0.02 3.77 -26.45
N GLN A 178 -0.99 4.69 -26.32
CA GLN A 178 -1.48 5.50 -27.44
C GLN A 178 -0.57 6.67 -27.83
N ALA A 179 0.39 7.06 -26.99
CA ALA A 179 1.26 8.20 -27.24
C ALA A 179 2.67 7.81 -27.68
N GLY A 180 2.81 6.95 -28.71
CA GLY A 180 4.00 6.80 -29.60
C GLY A 180 5.40 6.63 -28.99
N SER A 181 5.55 6.57 -27.68
CA SER A 181 6.78 6.52 -26.91
C SER A 181 6.43 5.86 -25.59
N LEU A 182 7.04 4.71 -25.32
CA LEU A 182 6.88 3.90 -24.10
C LEU A 182 7.29 4.62 -22.79
N ARG A 183 7.45 5.95 -22.79
CA ARG A 183 8.09 6.70 -21.70
C ARG A 183 7.27 7.82 -21.08
N THR A 184 6.11 8.14 -21.64
CA THR A 184 5.21 9.15 -21.07
C THR A 184 3.88 8.51 -20.74
N LEU A 185 3.76 8.02 -19.50
CA LEU A 185 2.45 8.09 -18.87
C LEU A 185 2.07 9.57 -18.84
N SER A 186 1.02 9.94 -19.55
CA SER A 186 0.14 10.97 -19.02
C SER A 186 -0.43 10.37 -17.74
N LEU A 187 0.29 10.54 -16.64
CA LEU A 187 -0.18 10.23 -15.31
C LEU A 187 -1.39 11.14 -15.09
N ASN A 188 -2.58 10.69 -15.47
CA ASN A 188 -3.85 11.21 -14.92
C ASN A 188 -3.97 10.74 -13.46
N ILE A 189 -2.87 10.81 -12.71
CA ILE A 189 -2.85 10.54 -11.29
C ILE A 189 -3.14 11.88 -10.64
N ASP A 190 -4.30 11.94 -9.99
CA ASP A 190 -4.71 13.06 -9.17
C ASP A 190 -3.62 13.39 -8.13
N ASP A 191 -3.35 14.68 -7.90
CA ASP A 191 -2.40 15.17 -6.91
C ASP A 191 -2.68 14.59 -5.52
N HIS A 192 -3.97 14.38 -5.18
CA HIS A 192 -4.36 13.74 -3.93
C HIS A 192 -3.92 12.27 -3.86
N HIS A 193 -3.88 11.56 -4.98
CA HIS A 193 -3.36 10.19 -5.02
C HIS A 193 -1.84 10.17 -4.86
N LEU A 194 -1.12 11.08 -5.53
CA LEU A 194 0.34 11.20 -5.38
C LEU A 194 0.75 11.55 -3.95
N ARG A 195 0.02 12.45 -3.29
CA ARG A 195 0.26 12.78 -1.88
C ARG A 195 0.17 11.54 -0.99
N ARG A 196 -0.93 10.78 -1.08
CA ARG A 196 -1.13 9.56 -0.29
C ARG A 196 -0.10 8.50 -0.62
N LEU A 197 0.31 8.41 -1.88
CA LEU A 197 1.33 7.48 -2.33
C LEU A 197 2.71 7.83 -1.73
N PHE A 198 3.08 9.12 -1.74
CA PHE A 198 4.33 9.59 -1.14
C PHE A 198 4.37 9.35 0.37
N GLU A 199 3.28 9.65 1.08
CA GLU A 199 3.12 9.35 2.50
C GLU A 199 3.32 7.85 2.80
N ALA A 200 2.58 6.99 2.07
CA ALA A 200 2.66 5.54 2.24
C ALA A 200 4.03 4.97 1.88
N ALA A 201 4.69 5.54 0.85
CA ALA A 201 6.04 5.16 0.45
C ALA A 201 7.09 5.55 1.50
N ALA A 202 6.98 6.75 2.09
CA ALA A 202 7.84 7.16 3.20
C ALA A 202 7.68 6.21 4.40
N LEU A 203 6.43 5.90 4.77
CA LEU A 203 6.14 4.93 5.83
C LEU A 203 6.80 3.57 5.54
N GLY A 204 6.63 3.04 4.33
CA GLY A 204 7.23 1.78 3.93
C GLY A 204 8.76 1.81 3.91
N ALA A 205 9.36 2.89 3.43
CA ALA A 205 10.81 3.07 3.43
C ALA A 205 11.38 3.05 4.85
N TYR A 206 10.76 3.77 5.79
CA TYR A 206 11.20 3.75 7.19
C TYR A 206 10.97 2.37 7.84
N THR A 207 9.79 1.77 7.68
CA THR A 207 9.49 0.46 8.27
C THR A 207 10.47 -0.63 7.82
N ALA A 208 10.84 -0.64 6.53
CA ALA A 208 11.73 -1.67 6.00
C ALA A 208 13.21 -1.43 6.36
N ASN A 209 13.66 -0.18 6.43
CA ASN A 209 15.08 0.16 6.56
C ASN A 209 15.50 0.54 7.99
N LEU A 210 14.55 0.73 8.92
CA LEU A 210 14.80 1.03 10.33
C LEU A 210 14.11 0.01 11.26
N PRO A 211 14.48 -1.28 11.18
CA PRO A 211 13.76 -2.36 11.87
C PRO A 211 13.79 -2.28 13.41
N THR A 212 14.73 -1.50 13.98
CA THR A 212 14.83 -1.30 15.44
C THR A 212 13.95 -0.16 15.95
N TRP A 213 13.33 0.64 15.06
CA TRP A 213 12.51 1.80 15.43
C TRP A 213 11.03 1.42 15.53
N ASP A 214 10.29 2.00 16.49
CA ASP A 214 8.82 1.89 16.52
C ASP A 214 8.21 2.93 15.56
N ILE A 215 7.66 2.44 14.45
CA ILE A 215 7.17 3.26 13.33
C ILE A 215 5.67 3.07 13.18
N LYS A 216 4.92 4.18 13.21
CA LYS A 216 3.45 4.17 13.12
C LYS A 216 2.95 5.23 12.14
N GLY A 217 2.13 4.83 11.18
CA GLY A 217 1.44 5.76 10.28
C GLY A 217 0.05 6.18 10.80
N GLY A 218 -0.42 7.36 10.40
CA GLY A 218 -1.82 7.79 10.57
C GLY A 218 -2.30 7.88 12.03
N LYS A 219 -1.40 8.20 12.97
CA LYS A 219 -1.71 8.22 14.40
C LYS A 219 -2.43 9.52 14.77
N HIS A 220 -3.57 9.38 15.44
CA HIS A 220 -4.23 10.48 16.13
C HIS A 220 -3.43 10.87 17.38
N LEU A 221 -3.06 12.14 17.45
CA LEU A 221 -2.58 12.79 18.66
C LEU A 221 -3.77 13.41 19.40
N ARG A 222 -3.66 13.49 20.72
CA ARG A 222 -4.65 14.16 21.58
C ARG A 222 -4.15 15.54 21.93
N TRP A 223 -5.07 16.50 21.95
CA TRP A 223 -4.79 17.84 22.47
C TRP A 223 -4.51 17.75 23.97
N ASP A 224 -3.55 18.54 24.43
CA ASP A 224 -3.27 18.72 25.84
C ASP A 224 -4.26 19.75 26.40
N LEU A 225 -5.39 19.26 26.90
CA LEU A 225 -6.48 20.08 27.42
C LEU A 225 -6.41 20.12 28.94
N SER A 226 -6.41 21.34 29.50
CA SER A 226 -6.51 21.54 30.95
C SER A 226 -7.95 21.43 31.47
N SER A 227 -8.97 21.53 30.60
CA SER A 227 -10.39 21.39 30.96
C SER A 227 -10.92 19.99 30.68
N THR A 228 -11.77 19.49 31.58
CA THR A 228 -12.36 18.14 31.55
C THR A 228 -13.75 18.09 30.91
N VAL A 229 -14.19 19.15 30.21
CA VAL A 229 -15.52 19.19 29.60
C VAL A 229 -15.43 18.54 28.22
N ASP A 230 -15.95 17.31 28.11
CA ASP A 230 -15.85 16.48 26.90
C ASP A 230 -16.44 17.14 25.64
N ASP A 231 -17.40 18.07 25.77
CA ASP A 231 -18.04 18.77 24.65
C ASP A 231 -17.07 19.73 23.92
N ASP A 232 -16.09 20.33 24.62
CA ASP A 232 -15.15 21.29 24.02
C ASP A 232 -14.13 20.58 23.10
N ALA A 233 -13.82 19.31 23.37
CA ALA A 233 -12.89 18.53 22.58
C ALA A 233 -13.43 18.17 21.18
N ALA A 234 -14.76 18.11 21.02
CA ALA A 234 -15.41 17.78 19.75
C ALA A 234 -15.32 18.91 18.70
N LEU A 235 -15.13 20.15 19.14
CA LEU A 235 -14.97 21.32 18.26
C LEU A 235 -13.53 21.51 17.76
N LEU A 236 -12.56 20.83 18.39
CA LEU A 236 -11.16 20.94 18.02
C LEU A 236 -10.85 20.09 16.78
N PRO A 237 -9.96 20.56 15.89
CA PRO A 237 -9.54 19.77 14.75
C PRO A 237 -8.79 18.52 15.22
N GLY A 238 -9.05 17.38 14.56
CA GLY A 238 -8.29 16.16 14.81
C GLY A 238 -6.82 16.33 14.42
N MET A 239 -5.90 16.00 15.34
CA MET A 239 -4.46 15.98 15.04
C MET A 239 -4.07 14.62 14.48
N ILE A 240 -4.10 14.48 13.16
CA ILE A 240 -3.70 13.26 12.46
C ILE A 240 -2.32 13.50 11.87
N THR A 241 -1.36 12.74 12.37
CA THR A 241 0.03 12.75 11.86
C THR A 241 0.19 11.71 10.77
N ASP A 242 1.00 12.03 9.76
CA ASP A 242 1.32 11.09 8.70
C ASP A 242 2.15 9.92 9.27
N ILE A 243 3.28 10.21 9.93
CA ILE A 243 4.18 9.18 10.49
C ILE A 243 4.74 9.62 11.86
N ILE A 244 4.80 8.68 12.80
CA ILE A 244 5.51 8.82 14.06
C ILE A 244 6.63 7.79 14.10
N LEU A 245 7.85 8.27 14.33
CA LEU A 245 9.05 7.47 14.43
C LEU A 245 9.57 7.52 15.87
N ARG A 246 9.83 6.37 16.48
CA ARG A 246 10.45 6.27 17.81
C ARG A 246 11.78 5.53 17.70
N PRO A 247 12.89 6.27 17.58
CA PRO A 247 14.21 5.66 17.66
C PRO A 247 14.52 5.13 19.06
N PRO A 248 15.29 4.04 19.19
CA PRO A 248 15.80 3.58 20.47
C PRO A 248 16.68 4.64 21.13
N GLY A 249 16.38 5.00 22.38
CA GLY A 249 17.22 5.90 23.19
C GLY A 249 17.21 7.37 22.76
N ALA A 250 16.33 7.78 21.85
CA ALA A 250 16.20 9.18 21.42
C ALA A 250 14.72 9.64 21.41
N PRO A 251 14.45 10.96 21.51
CA PRO A 251 13.10 11.48 21.51
C PRO A 251 12.31 11.12 20.24
N PRO A 252 10.97 11.00 20.28
CA PRO A 252 10.19 10.70 19.08
C PRO A 252 10.27 11.79 18.02
N ILE A 253 10.01 11.39 16.78
CA ILE A 253 9.87 12.28 15.62
C ILE A 253 8.43 12.22 15.14
N ILE A 254 7.79 13.38 15.05
CA ILE A 254 6.55 13.55 14.30
C ILE A 254 6.93 13.99 12.90
N LEU A 255 6.53 13.21 11.90
CA LEU A 255 6.84 13.46 10.50
C LEU A 255 5.54 13.70 9.74
N ASP A 256 5.51 14.79 9.00
CA ASP A 256 4.42 15.19 8.11
C ASP A 256 4.94 15.31 6.68
N THR A 257 4.21 14.73 5.73
CA THR A 257 4.59 14.70 4.31
C THR A 257 3.72 15.64 3.50
N LYS A 258 4.34 16.30 2.53
CA LYS A 258 3.66 17.23 1.63
C LYS A 258 4.16 17.01 0.22
N PHE A 259 3.24 16.97 -0.75
CA PHE A 259 3.58 16.77 -2.16
C PHE A 259 3.49 18.09 -2.93
N THR A 260 4.32 19.05 -2.54
CA THR A 260 4.37 20.40 -3.12
C THR A 260 5.79 20.95 -2.99
N GLU A 261 6.10 22.02 -3.72
CA GLU A 261 7.35 22.75 -3.51
C GLU A 261 7.44 23.27 -2.06
N ILE A 262 8.57 22.97 -1.40
CA ILE A 262 8.80 23.28 0.02
C ILE A 262 8.97 24.78 0.27
N LEU A 263 9.50 25.51 -0.71
CA LEU A 263 9.65 26.96 -0.67
C LEU A 263 8.50 27.63 -1.42
N GLN A 264 8.07 28.79 -0.93
CA GLN A 264 7.18 29.68 -1.65
C GLN A 264 7.96 30.93 -2.07
N PRO A 265 7.85 31.39 -3.33
CA PRO A 265 8.48 32.62 -3.76
C PRO A 265 7.95 33.80 -2.94
N THR A 266 8.84 34.73 -2.61
CA THR A 266 8.49 35.96 -1.90
C THR A 266 8.93 37.16 -2.72
N GLN A 267 8.26 38.31 -2.55
CA GLN A 267 8.51 39.54 -3.30
C GLN A 267 9.95 40.09 -3.14
N TYR A 268 10.71 39.65 -2.10
CA TYR A 268 11.99 40.25 -1.73
C TYR A 268 13.14 39.27 -1.40
N HIS A 269 12.92 37.95 -1.33
CA HIS A 269 13.94 36.96 -0.91
C HIS A 269 13.83 35.62 -1.64
N ALA A 270 14.91 34.82 -1.59
CA ALA A 270 15.13 33.53 -2.25
C ALA A 270 14.24 32.34 -1.82
N GLY A 271 13.02 32.62 -1.33
CA GLY A 271 12.01 31.63 -0.94
C GLY A 271 11.92 31.42 0.58
N LYS A 272 10.69 31.31 1.11
CA LYS A 272 10.41 30.97 2.52
C LYS A 272 9.66 29.65 2.62
N PHE A 273 9.80 28.94 3.74
CA PHE A 273 8.94 27.80 4.04
C PHE A 273 7.48 28.23 4.09
N ARG A 274 6.59 27.36 3.61
CA ARG A 274 5.15 27.60 3.66
C ARG A 274 4.66 27.60 5.11
N SER A 275 4.10 28.72 5.53
CA SER A 275 3.71 28.96 6.93
C SER A 275 2.63 27.98 7.41
N ASN A 276 1.67 27.63 6.57
CA ASN A 276 0.61 26.67 6.91
C ASN A 276 1.16 25.29 7.30
N TYR A 277 2.18 24.78 6.60
CA TYR A 277 2.80 23.49 6.92
C TYR A 277 3.67 23.58 8.16
N LEU A 278 4.43 24.68 8.30
CA LEU A 278 5.20 24.96 9.50
C LEU A 278 4.31 25.01 10.75
N TYR A 279 3.20 25.74 10.69
CA TYR A 279 2.27 25.86 11.81
C TYR A 279 1.58 24.54 12.14
N GLN A 280 1.29 23.72 11.12
CA GLN A 280 0.72 22.40 11.33
C GLN A 280 1.69 21.49 12.11
N ILE A 281 2.93 21.33 11.64
CA ILE A 281 3.91 20.48 12.33
C ILE A 281 4.29 21.05 13.70
N TYR A 282 4.36 22.38 13.82
CA TYR A 282 4.57 23.06 15.10
C TYR A 282 3.47 22.72 16.10
N ALA A 283 2.19 22.81 15.70
CA ALA A 283 1.07 22.45 16.57
C ALA A 283 1.15 20.98 17.03
N TYR A 284 1.52 20.06 16.13
CA TYR A 284 1.71 18.66 16.49
C TYR A 284 2.82 18.47 17.52
N VAL A 285 3.99 19.06 17.33
CA VAL A 285 5.12 18.91 18.26
C VAL A 285 4.81 19.55 19.61
N MET A 286 4.33 20.80 19.62
CA MET A 286 4.11 21.55 20.86
C MET A 286 2.95 20.97 21.68
N SER A 287 1.90 20.44 21.04
CA SER A 287 0.80 19.78 21.76
C SER A 287 1.24 18.52 22.52
N GLN A 288 2.41 17.95 22.21
CA GLN A 288 2.92 16.74 22.86
C GLN A 288 4.06 17.02 23.86
N GLN A 289 4.37 18.28 24.15
CA GLN A 289 5.49 18.66 25.02
C GLN A 289 5.39 18.06 26.43
N ALA A 290 4.19 18.01 27.02
CA ALA A 290 3.94 17.43 28.33
C ALA A 290 3.64 15.91 28.30
N ASN A 291 3.54 15.31 27.11
CA ASN A 291 3.17 13.90 26.97
C ASN A 291 4.38 12.98 27.28
N PRO A 292 4.30 12.05 28.26
CA PRO A 292 5.41 11.17 28.62
C PRO A 292 5.96 10.31 27.47
N GLY A 293 5.12 9.99 26.48
CA GLY A 293 5.51 9.21 25.31
C GLY A 293 6.19 10.01 24.19
N PHE A 294 6.38 11.32 24.37
CA PHE A 294 6.94 12.29 23.43
C PHE A 294 7.94 13.22 24.12
N GLY A 295 7.43 14.07 25.01
CA GLY A 295 8.21 14.91 25.90
C GLY A 295 8.74 16.20 25.27
N PRO A 296 9.52 16.98 26.06
CA PRO A 296 9.95 18.33 25.71
C PRO A 296 11.03 18.40 24.61
N HIS A 297 11.47 17.25 24.11
CA HIS A 297 12.46 17.15 23.04
C HIS A 297 11.91 16.46 21.80
N THR A 298 10.58 16.36 21.68
CA THR A 298 9.92 15.86 20.48
C THR A 298 10.38 16.63 19.25
N ARG A 299 10.69 15.92 18.19
CA ARG A 299 11.26 16.48 16.96
C ARG A 299 10.21 16.52 15.86
N GLY A 300 10.22 17.58 15.06
CA GLY A 300 9.36 17.72 13.89
C GLY A 300 10.14 17.49 12.60
N VAL A 301 9.59 16.73 11.66
CA VAL A 301 10.12 16.62 10.30
C VAL A 301 9.02 16.96 9.31
N LEU A 302 9.29 17.90 8.41
CA LEU A 302 8.46 18.19 7.26
C LEU A 302 9.17 17.70 6.01
N LEU A 303 8.57 16.71 5.35
CA LEU A 303 9.18 15.99 4.23
C LEU A 303 8.45 16.30 2.92
N HIS A 304 9.20 16.71 1.90
CA HIS A 304 8.68 17.03 0.57
C HIS A 304 9.41 16.23 -0.52
N PRO A 305 8.83 16.04 -1.71
CA PRO A 305 9.63 15.70 -2.88
C PRO A 305 10.43 16.93 -3.35
N VAL A 306 11.56 16.72 -4.03
CA VAL A 306 12.26 17.80 -4.72
C VAL A 306 11.41 18.27 -5.89
N ILE A 307 10.83 19.46 -5.74
CA ILE A 307 10.16 20.21 -6.81
C ILE A 307 10.85 21.58 -6.80
N GLY A 308 11.76 21.83 -7.75
CA GLY A 308 12.58 23.04 -7.75
C GLY A 308 13.90 22.85 -6.98
N LYS A 309 13.93 23.21 -5.70
CA LYS A 309 15.16 23.22 -4.88
C LYS A 309 15.18 22.10 -3.84
N ALA A 310 16.33 21.40 -3.75
CA ALA A 310 16.59 20.48 -2.65
C ALA A 310 16.91 21.23 -1.35
N VAL A 311 16.33 20.79 -0.24
CA VAL A 311 16.49 21.38 1.10
C VAL A 311 16.70 20.26 2.11
N ASN A 312 17.65 20.45 3.03
CA ASN A 312 17.82 19.61 4.22
C ASN A 312 18.34 20.48 5.36
N GLU A 313 17.44 21.19 6.00
CA GLU A 313 17.77 22.22 7.00
C GLU A 313 17.12 21.91 8.34
N THR A 314 17.82 22.19 9.44
CA THR A 314 17.29 22.01 10.79
C THR A 314 17.26 23.35 11.51
N VAL A 315 16.12 23.67 12.10
CA VAL A 315 15.91 24.86 12.93
C VAL A 315 15.43 24.42 14.31
N VAL A 316 15.97 25.02 15.37
CA VAL A 316 15.49 24.77 16.73
C VAL A 316 14.52 25.89 17.11
N ILE A 317 13.28 25.52 17.41
CA ILE A 317 12.22 26.45 17.84
C ILE A 317 11.82 26.03 19.24
N GLN A 318 12.00 26.92 20.22
CA GLN A 318 11.62 26.67 21.63
C GLN A 318 12.19 25.35 22.21
N GLY A 319 13.42 25.00 21.82
CA GLY A 319 14.09 23.78 22.28
C GLY A 319 13.72 22.51 21.50
N HIS A 320 12.79 22.59 20.55
CA HIS A 320 12.39 21.49 19.68
C HIS A 320 13.09 21.58 18.31
N PRO A 321 13.81 20.54 17.86
CA PRO A 321 14.36 20.46 16.52
C PRO A 321 13.24 20.25 15.47
N PHE A 322 13.21 21.13 14.46
CA PHE A 322 12.37 21.01 13.27
C PHE A 322 13.25 20.88 12.04
N ARG A 323 13.13 19.78 11.31
CA ARG A 323 13.85 19.56 10.05
C ARG A 323 12.93 19.67 8.86
N PHE A 324 13.41 20.37 7.84
CA PHE A 324 12.76 20.57 6.55
C PHE A 324 13.62 19.85 5.51
N ALA A 325 13.13 18.73 5.02
CA ALA A 325 13.88 17.85 4.14
C ALA A 325 13.13 17.59 2.84
N THR A 326 13.88 17.38 1.76
CA THR A 326 13.34 16.99 0.45
C THR A 326 13.95 15.67 -0.03
N VAL A 327 13.15 14.84 -0.69
CA VAL A 327 13.59 13.59 -1.35
C VAL A 327 13.51 13.74 -2.86
N ASP A 328 14.62 13.48 -3.56
CA ASP A 328 14.64 13.52 -5.02
C ASP A 328 13.97 12.27 -5.60
N LEU A 329 12.81 12.45 -6.22
CA LEU A 329 12.03 11.37 -6.83
C LEU A 329 12.44 11.08 -8.28
N HIS A 330 13.48 11.72 -8.80
CA HIS A 330 14.08 11.41 -10.10
C HIS A 330 15.29 10.47 -9.98
N GLY A 331 15.77 10.25 -8.75
CA GLY A 331 16.91 9.39 -8.47
C GLY A 331 16.65 7.89 -8.65
N THR A 332 17.69 7.11 -8.45
CA THR A 332 17.68 5.66 -8.34
C THR A 332 17.02 5.21 -7.02
N TYR A 333 16.76 3.91 -6.90
CA TYR A 333 16.26 3.31 -5.65
C TYR A 333 17.12 3.70 -4.44
N ARG A 334 18.45 3.59 -4.57
CA ARG A 334 19.39 3.87 -3.48
C ARG A 334 19.35 5.34 -3.07
N GLU A 335 19.29 6.25 -4.03
CA GLU A 335 19.22 7.69 -3.77
C GLU A 335 17.90 8.08 -3.10
N ILE A 336 16.78 7.51 -3.55
CA ILE A 336 15.47 7.77 -2.94
C ILE A 336 15.43 7.26 -1.49
N ILE A 337 15.92 6.04 -1.23
CA ILE A 337 16.00 5.50 0.14
C ILE A 337 16.94 6.33 1.00
N ALA A 338 18.12 6.70 0.49
CA ALA A 338 19.06 7.55 1.20
C ALA A 338 18.44 8.92 1.52
N GLY A 339 17.66 9.50 0.62
CA GLY A 339 16.91 10.73 0.85
C GLY A 339 15.89 10.60 1.98
N PHE A 340 15.12 9.51 2.02
CA PHE A 340 14.21 9.23 3.13
C PHE A 340 14.95 9.11 4.46
N LEU A 341 16.02 8.30 4.52
CA LEU A 341 16.79 8.07 5.75
C LEU A 341 17.52 9.33 6.23
N GLY A 342 18.13 10.08 5.32
CA GLY A 342 18.82 11.34 5.64
C GLY A 342 17.90 12.42 6.19
N ALA A 343 16.59 12.35 5.91
CA ALA A 343 15.62 13.27 6.48
C ALA A 343 15.42 13.10 8.00
N VAL A 344 15.80 11.95 8.58
CA VAL A 344 15.61 11.64 10.00
C VAL A 344 16.91 11.33 10.73
N GLU A 345 18.00 11.13 10.01
CA GLU A 345 19.32 10.79 10.56
C GLU A 345 20.00 11.99 11.23
N GLY A 346 20.55 11.81 12.44
CA GLY A 346 21.28 12.87 13.14
C GLY A 346 20.43 14.07 13.56
N LEU A 347 19.10 13.96 13.46
CA LEU A 347 18.17 14.72 14.28
C LEU A 347 18.12 14.07 15.66
#